data_AF-A0A0G1F0A0-F1
#
_entry.id   AF-A0A0G1F0A0-F1
#
_cell.length_a   1.000
_cell.length_b   1.000
_cell.length_c   1.000
_cell.angle_alpha   90.00
_cell.angle_beta   90.00
_cell.angle_gamma   90.00
#
_symmetry.space_group_name_H-M   'P 1'
#
loop_
_entity.id
_entity.type
_entity.pdbx_description
1 polymer ?
#
loop_
_entity_poly.entity_id
_entity_poly.type
_entity_poly.pdbx_seq_one_letter_code
_entity_poly.pdbx_strand_id
1 'polypeptide(L)'
;MKIKISAPEVRRKIETSAQSSKVSKEKLRIIPLGGQEEVGRNMTVFEYEDDIIILDMGLQFPEEDMPGIDYIIPDIRYLAGKEKKIKGVILSHGHLDHIGAAPHLLPRLGWPVVYASKLTLMLLKKR
;
A
#
# COMPACT_ATOMS: atom_id res chain seq x y z
N MET A 1 18.26 -57.10 -21.77
CA MET A 1 17.97 -56.77 -20.36
C MET A 1 18.02 -55.25 -20.22
N LYS A 2 16.87 -54.56 -20.29
CA LYS A 2 16.75 -53.10 -20.15
C LYS A 2 15.69 -52.83 -19.09
N ILE A 3 16.11 -52.25 -17.97
CA ILE A 3 15.26 -51.90 -16.84
C ILE A 3 14.54 -50.59 -17.21
N LYS A 4 13.22 -50.63 -17.35
CA LYS A 4 12.39 -49.42 -17.41
C LYS A 4 12.12 -48.97 -15.98
N ILE A 5 12.66 -47.81 -15.60
CA ILE A 5 12.34 -47.15 -14.34
C ILE A 5 11.32 -46.06 -14.68
N SER A 6 10.06 -46.25 -14.31
CA SER A 6 9.03 -45.22 -14.38
C SER A 6 9.01 -44.44 -13.07
N ALA A 7 9.42 -43.17 -13.09
CA ALA A 7 9.18 -42.25 -11.99
C ALA A 7 7.69 -41.85 -11.98
N PRO A 8 7.00 -41.81 -10.83
CA PRO A 8 5.65 -41.28 -10.77
C PRO A 8 5.70 -39.75 -10.79
N GLU A 9 5.05 -39.13 -11.78
CA GLU A 9 4.79 -37.68 -11.79
C GLU A 9 3.82 -37.34 -10.64
N VAL A 10 4.35 -36.95 -9.48
CA VAL A 10 3.55 -36.33 -8.42
C VAL A 10 3.36 -34.85 -8.77
N ARG A 11 2.41 -34.56 -9.67
CA ARG A 11 1.90 -33.19 -9.84
C ARG A 11 0.98 -32.87 -8.66
N ARG A 12 1.55 -32.29 -7.59
CA ARG A 12 0.76 -31.63 -6.55
C ARG A 12 0.06 -30.42 -7.19
N LYS A 13 -1.24 -30.54 -7.47
CA LYS A 13 -2.11 -29.38 -7.67
C LYS A 13 -2.13 -28.63 -6.35
N ILE A 14 -1.44 -27.48 -6.29
CA ILE A 14 -1.67 -26.50 -5.24
C ILE A 14 -2.99 -25.82 -5.63
N GLU A 15 -4.09 -26.33 -5.09
CA GLU A 15 -5.36 -25.60 -5.07
C GLU A 15 -5.21 -24.47 -4.05
N THR A 16 -4.76 -23.30 -4.49
CA THR A 16 -4.93 -22.07 -3.73
C THR A 16 -6.42 -21.75 -3.69
N SER A 17 -7.11 -22.28 -2.70
CA SER A 17 -8.42 -21.80 -2.27
C SER A 17 -8.25 -20.41 -1.69
N ALA A 18 -8.10 -19.39 -2.54
CA ALA A 18 -8.34 -18.01 -2.16
C ALA A 18 -9.85 -17.89 -1.93
N GLN A 19 -10.28 -18.27 -0.72
CA GLN A 19 -11.62 -18.06 -0.23
C GLN A 19 -11.80 -16.55 -0.10
N SER A 20 -12.19 -15.91 -1.20
CA SER A 20 -12.69 -14.54 -1.20
C SER A 20 -13.98 -14.58 -0.40
N SER A 21 -13.88 -14.33 0.90
CA SER A 21 -15.04 -14.02 1.71
C SER A 21 -15.67 -12.80 1.06
N LYS A 22 -16.86 -12.97 0.48
CA LYS A 22 -17.70 -11.84 0.05
C LYS A 22 -17.99 -11.03 1.30
N VAL A 23 -17.18 -10.01 1.55
CA VAL A 23 -17.41 -9.03 2.60
C VAL A 23 -18.74 -8.36 2.26
N SER A 24 -19.65 -8.34 3.23
CA SER A 24 -20.92 -7.62 3.12
C SER A 24 -20.63 -6.18 2.69
N LYS A 25 -21.33 -5.69 1.66
CA LYS A 25 -21.07 -4.37 1.06
C LYS A 25 -21.04 -3.21 2.07
N GLU A 26 -21.76 -3.33 3.18
CA GLU A 26 -22.02 -2.27 4.16
C GLU A 26 -21.00 -2.21 5.33
N LYS A 27 -19.77 -2.72 5.17
CA LYS A 27 -18.75 -2.67 6.24
C LYS A 27 -17.60 -1.74 5.88
N LEU A 28 -17.27 -0.84 6.80
CA LEU A 28 -16.03 -0.07 6.74
C LEU A 28 -14.84 -0.99 7.00
N ARG A 29 -13.86 -0.94 6.11
CA ARG A 29 -12.58 -1.61 6.23
C ARG A 29 -11.51 -0.57 6.51
N ILE A 30 -10.71 -0.80 7.55
CA ILE A 30 -9.56 0.02 7.92
C ILE A 30 -8.34 -0.85 7.71
N ILE A 31 -7.47 -0.45 6.78
CA ILE A 31 -6.33 -1.24 6.33
C ILE A 31 -5.07 -0.39 6.48
N PRO A 32 -4.32 -0.52 7.60
CA PRO A 32 -3.03 0.12 7.72
C PRO A 32 -2.04 -0.56 6.77
N LEU A 33 -1.40 0.23 5.91
CA LEU A 33 -0.34 -0.21 4.99
C LEU A 33 1.06 0.15 5.51
N GLY A 34 1.14 0.96 6.58
CA GLY A 34 2.35 1.31 7.31
C GLY A 34 2.05 2.16 8.54
N GLY A 35 3.03 2.33 9.41
CA GLY A 35 2.93 3.09 10.68
C GLY A 35 2.31 2.33 11.85
N GLN A 36 2.15 1.01 11.76
CA GLN A 36 1.70 0.16 12.88
C GLN A 36 2.85 -0.72 13.35
N GLU A 37 3.12 -0.72 14.65
CA GLU A 37 4.29 -1.38 15.26
C GLU A 37 5.64 -0.94 14.66
N GLU A 38 5.68 0.24 14.03
CA GLU A 38 6.87 0.87 13.45
C GLU A 38 6.82 2.39 13.60
N VAL A 39 7.97 3.06 13.41
CA VAL A 39 8.05 4.54 13.40
C VAL A 39 8.33 5.02 12.00
N GLY A 40 7.34 5.63 11.36
CA GLY A 40 7.43 6.12 10.00
C GLY A 40 6.40 5.50 9.07
N ARG A 41 6.49 5.82 7.77
CA ARG A 41 5.73 5.15 6.70
C ARG A 41 4.21 5.15 6.93
N ASN A 42 3.66 6.17 7.60
CA ASN A 42 2.24 6.21 7.91
C ASN A 42 1.41 6.21 6.62
N MET A 43 0.53 5.21 6.48
CA MET A 43 -0.45 5.14 5.41
C MET A 43 -1.59 4.24 5.85
N THR A 44 -2.80 4.78 5.92
CA THR A 44 -4.00 4.01 6.27
C THR A 44 -5.05 4.15 5.19
N VAL A 45 -5.61 3.02 4.75
CA VAL A 45 -6.68 2.98 3.76
C VAL A 45 -8.02 2.75 4.46
N PHE A 46 -8.99 3.59 4.16
CA PHE A 46 -10.39 3.43 4.51
C PHE A 46 -11.15 3.04 3.26
N GLU A 47 -11.78 1.87 3.27
CA GLU A 47 -12.57 1.36 2.14
C GLU A 47 -13.99 1.06 2.62
N TYR A 48 -14.97 1.66 1.95
CA TYR A 48 -16.38 1.43 2.19
C TYR A 48 -17.08 1.27 0.85
N GLU A 49 -17.74 0.14 0.64
CA GLU A 49 -18.32 -0.25 -0.65
C GLU A 49 -17.32 -0.14 -1.82
N ASP A 50 -17.53 0.80 -2.74
CA ASP A 50 -16.71 1.05 -3.92
C ASP A 50 -15.83 2.29 -3.78
N ASP A 51 -15.76 2.88 -2.59
CA ASP A 51 -15.07 4.13 -2.31
C ASP A 51 -13.87 3.91 -1.38
N ILE A 52 -12.75 4.55 -1.74
CA ILE A 52 -11.50 4.49 -0.99
C ILE A 52 -11.04 5.90 -0.63
N ILE A 53 -10.70 6.09 0.64
CA ILE A 53 -9.97 7.26 1.15
C ILE A 53 -8.65 6.78 1.72
N ILE A 54 -7.58 7.52 1.44
CA ILE A 54 -6.25 7.25 1.98
C ILE A 54 -5.91 8.35 2.96
N LEU A 55 -5.44 7.98 4.15
CA LEU A 55 -4.84 8.89 5.12
C LEU A 55 -3.33 8.71 5.11
N ASP A 56 -2.63 9.79 4.81
CA ASP A 56 -1.18 9.92 4.77
C ASP A 56 -0.47 8.99 3.76
N MET A 57 0.75 9.40 3.42
CA MET A 57 1.69 8.72 2.53
C MET A 57 3.11 9.01 3.02
N GLY A 58 3.47 8.45 4.15
CA GLY A 58 4.75 8.65 4.82
C GLY A 58 5.92 7.88 4.24
N LEU A 59 7.14 8.32 4.54
CA LEU A 59 8.34 7.49 4.43
C LEU A 59 8.87 7.07 5.79
N GLN A 60 9.75 6.08 5.84
CA GLN A 60 10.53 5.70 7.00
C GLN A 60 12.02 5.79 6.65
N PHE A 61 12.84 6.24 7.59
CA PHE A 61 14.29 6.23 7.43
C PHE A 61 14.84 4.81 7.61
N PRO A 62 15.89 4.44 6.86
CA PRO A 62 16.51 3.12 6.96
C PRO A 62 17.12 2.87 8.35
N GLU A 63 17.25 1.59 8.70
CA GLU A 63 18.01 1.15 9.87
C GLU A 63 19.51 1.02 9.55
N GLU A 64 20.34 0.84 10.57
CA GLU A 64 21.81 0.77 10.43
C GLU A 64 22.29 -0.39 9.54
N ASP A 65 21.48 -1.44 9.41
CA ASP A 65 21.76 -2.64 8.62
C ASP A 65 21.32 -2.54 7.15
N MET A 66 20.85 -1.35 6.71
CA MET A 66 20.35 -1.10 5.36
C MET A 66 21.25 -0.15 4.55
N PRO A 67 22.53 -0.51 4.27
CA PRO A 67 23.43 0.36 3.53
C PRO A 67 22.95 0.59 2.09
N GLY A 68 22.95 1.85 1.66
CA GLY A 68 22.56 2.26 0.31
C GLY A 68 21.06 2.51 0.09
N ILE A 69 20.23 2.32 1.13
CA ILE A 69 18.81 2.71 1.11
C ILE A 69 18.69 4.13 1.67
N ASP A 70 18.04 5.05 0.95
CA ASP A 70 17.80 6.42 1.44
C ASP A 70 16.54 6.52 2.32
N TYR A 71 15.47 5.81 1.94
CA TYR A 71 14.20 5.76 2.65
C TYR A 71 13.32 4.59 2.16
N ILE A 72 12.37 4.21 3.00
CA ILE A 72 11.41 3.13 2.79
C ILE A 72 10.01 3.73 2.64
N ILE A 73 9.20 3.24 1.70
CA ILE A 73 7.83 3.73 1.45
C ILE A 73 6.78 2.61 1.59
N PRO A 74 5.49 2.92 1.79
CA PRO A 74 4.43 1.93 1.94
C PRO A 74 4.23 1.09 0.67
N ASP A 75 3.84 -0.16 0.86
CA ASP A 75 3.47 -1.04 -0.23
C ASP A 75 1.99 -0.88 -0.61
N ILE A 76 1.77 -0.33 -1.81
CA ILE A 76 0.44 -0.03 -2.33
C ILE A 76 -0.18 -1.15 -3.19
N ARG A 77 0.38 -2.37 -3.19
CA ARG A 77 -0.17 -3.50 -3.97
C ARG A 77 -1.65 -3.77 -3.67
N TYR A 78 -2.11 -3.46 -2.46
CA TYR A 78 -3.54 -3.53 -2.08
C TYR A 78 -4.46 -2.69 -2.98
N LEU A 79 -3.96 -1.55 -3.46
CA LEU A 79 -4.71 -0.57 -4.25
C LEU A 79 -4.64 -0.83 -5.76
N ALA A 80 -3.82 -1.79 -6.21
CA ALA A 80 -3.67 -2.12 -7.62
C ALA A 80 -5.01 -2.58 -8.22
N GLY A 81 -5.42 -1.94 -9.32
CA GLY A 81 -6.71 -2.17 -9.97
C GLY A 81 -7.91 -1.52 -9.27
N LYS A 82 -7.69 -0.81 -8.15
CA LYS A 82 -8.71 -0.06 -7.41
C LYS A 82 -8.52 1.46 -7.53
N GLU A 83 -7.64 1.93 -8.41
CA GLU A 83 -7.26 3.35 -8.51
C GLU A 83 -8.48 4.24 -8.76
N LYS A 84 -9.43 3.78 -9.60
CA LYS A 84 -10.69 4.48 -9.89
C LYS A 84 -11.65 4.59 -8.69
N LYS A 85 -11.44 3.77 -7.66
CA LYS A 85 -12.23 3.78 -6.42
C LYS A 85 -11.72 4.82 -5.42
N ILE A 86 -10.49 5.32 -5.61
CA ILE A 86 -9.85 6.30 -4.72
C ILE A 86 -10.51 7.66 -4.94
N LYS A 87 -11.24 8.14 -3.93
CA LYS A 87 -11.90 9.45 -3.96
C LYS A 87 -10.98 10.58 -3.54
N GLY A 88 -9.97 10.26 -2.73
CA GLY A 88 -8.96 11.23 -2.35
C GLY A 88 -7.95 10.71 -1.35
N VAL A 89 -6.94 11.54 -1.14
CA VAL A 89 -5.87 11.36 -0.17
C VAL A 89 -5.92 12.54 0.79
N ILE A 90 -5.93 12.27 2.09
CA ILE A 90 -5.86 13.26 3.14
C ILE A 90 -4.44 13.22 3.71
N LEU A 91 -3.74 14.35 3.71
CA LEU A 91 -2.44 14.49 4.38
C LEU A 91 -2.63 15.29 5.66
N SER A 92 -2.41 14.63 6.80
CA SER A 92 -2.70 15.15 8.14
C SER A 92 -1.84 16.37 8.47
N HIS A 93 -0.53 16.28 8.28
CA HIS A 93 0.44 17.35 8.53
C HIS A 93 1.72 17.18 7.69
N GLY A 94 2.69 18.08 7.85
CA GLY A 94 3.83 18.23 6.95
C GLY A 94 5.08 17.40 7.24
N HIS A 95 5.04 16.47 8.20
CA HIS A 95 6.22 15.67 8.51
C HIS A 95 6.46 14.56 7.48
N LEU A 96 7.72 14.15 7.34
CA LEU A 96 8.15 13.22 6.29
C LEU A 96 7.57 11.82 6.45
N ASP A 97 7.35 11.39 7.67
CA ASP A 97 6.64 10.17 8.02
C ASP A 97 5.15 10.19 7.72
N HIS A 98 4.61 11.31 7.19
CA HIS A 98 3.21 11.42 6.74
C HIS A 98 3.07 11.87 5.27
N ILE A 99 4.04 12.59 4.70
CA ILE A 99 3.96 13.07 3.30
C ILE A 99 5.11 12.61 2.41
N GLY A 100 6.15 11.99 2.99
CA GLY A 100 7.41 11.74 2.31
C GLY A 100 7.31 10.78 1.13
N ALA A 101 6.35 9.85 1.13
CA ALA A 101 6.12 8.94 0.02
C ALA A 101 5.12 9.47 -1.02
N ALA A 102 4.40 10.57 -0.73
CA ALA A 102 3.38 11.11 -1.65
C ALA A 102 3.92 11.37 -3.07
N PRO A 103 5.10 11.97 -3.29
CA PRO A 103 5.66 12.16 -4.64
C PRO A 103 5.86 10.86 -5.43
N HIS A 104 6.11 9.73 -4.74
CA HIS A 104 6.31 8.43 -5.36
C HIS A 104 4.98 7.68 -5.61
N LEU A 105 4.01 7.85 -4.72
CA LEU A 105 2.78 7.07 -4.71
C LEU A 105 1.64 7.73 -5.49
N LEU A 106 1.49 9.06 -5.43
CA LEU A 106 0.43 9.77 -6.14
C LEU A 106 0.41 9.51 -7.67
N PRO A 107 1.55 9.49 -8.39
CA PRO A 107 1.54 9.17 -9.82
C PRO A 107 1.05 7.74 -10.09
N ARG A 108 1.41 6.78 -9.22
CA ARG A 108 1.05 5.36 -9.36
C ARG A 108 -0.43 5.11 -9.12
N LEU A 109 -1.07 5.97 -8.33
CA LEU A 109 -2.50 5.91 -8.02
C LEU A 109 -3.36 6.74 -8.99
N GLY A 110 -2.77 7.31 -10.06
CA GLY A 110 -3.49 8.08 -11.06
C GLY A 110 -3.85 9.50 -10.61
N TRP A 111 -3.06 10.10 -9.72
CA TRP A 111 -3.26 11.46 -9.22
C TRP A 111 -4.64 11.73 -8.59
N PRO A 112 -5.03 10.98 -7.54
CA PRO A 112 -6.26 11.26 -6.82
C PRO A 112 -6.22 12.68 -6.20
N VAL A 113 -7.39 13.24 -5.91
CA VAL A 113 -7.51 14.54 -5.25
C VAL A 113 -6.82 14.50 -3.88
N VAL A 114 -5.96 15.49 -3.61
CA VAL A 114 -5.23 15.61 -2.35
C VAL A 114 -5.82 16.72 -1.49
N TYR A 115 -6.19 16.39 -0.25
CA TYR A 115 -6.67 17.31 0.77
C TYR A 115 -5.63 17.45 1.86
N ALA A 116 -5.21 18.68 2.17
CA ALA A 116 -4.29 18.94 3.27
C ALA A 116 -4.35 20.41 3.71
N SER A 117 -3.72 20.72 4.84
CA SER A 117 -3.52 22.12 5.26
C SER A 117 -2.69 22.90 4.23
N LYS A 118 -2.81 24.23 4.22
CA LYS A 118 -2.02 25.10 3.33
C LYS A 118 -0.51 24.87 3.50
N LEU A 119 -0.04 24.73 4.74
CA LEU A 119 1.38 24.48 5.03
C LEU A 119 1.82 23.12 4.46
N THR A 120 1.05 22.06 4.72
CA THR A 120 1.32 20.72 4.20
C THR A 120 1.40 20.71 2.67
N LEU A 121 0.45 21.35 1.98
CA LEU A 121 0.46 21.45 0.53
C LEU A 121 1.70 22.19 0.00
N MET A 122 2.15 23.24 0.67
CA MET A 122 3.36 23.96 0.25
C MET A 122 4.63 23.13 0.45
N LEU A 123 4.71 22.36 1.55
CA LEU A 123 5.81 21.43 1.80
C LEU A 123 5.84 20.30 0.78
N LEU A 124 4.68 19.78 0.39
CA LEU A 124 4.56 18.78 -0.65
C LEU A 124 4.98 19.33 -2.03
N LYS A 125 4.51 20.52 -2.41
CA LYS A 125 4.83 21.16 -3.70
C LYS A 125 6.31 21.50 -3.90
N LYS A 126 7.07 21.66 -2.81
CA LYS A 126 8.51 21.94 -2.87
C LYS A 126 9.32 20.68 -3.19
N ARG A 127 8.70 19.49 -3.11
CA ARG A 127 9.30 18.18 -3.38
C ARG A 127 8.87 17.68 -4.75
#